data_AF-A0AAV6L1S9-F1
#
_entry.id   AF-A0AAV6L1S9-F1
#
_cell.length_a   1.000
_cell.length_b   1.000
_cell.length_c   1.000
_cell.angle_alpha   90.00
_cell.angle_beta   90.00
_cell.angle_gamma   90.00
#
_symmetry.space_group_name_H-M   'P 1'
#
loop_
_entity.id
_entity.type
_entity.pdbx_description
1 polymer ?
#
loop_
_entity_poly.entity_id
_entity_poly.type
_entity_poly.pdbx_seq_one_letter_code
_entity_poly.pdbx_strand_id
1 'polypeptide(L)'
;MFVLCSLGGNNSFFVQAIQVHDIFTSVESKAFVKAAESLGFAHQGSLGPTKGEAYKDNDRVSVNDPVLANTIWVSGLNKLFSDFKIRGKVAVGLNPNIRFYQLVG
;
A
#
# COMPACT_ATOMS: atom_id res chain seq x y z
N MET A 1 -7.19 2.11 3.60
CA MET A 1 -5.80 1.90 3.14
C MET A 1 -5.32 0.53 3.63
N PHE A 2 -4.67 -0.27 2.78
CA PHE A 2 -4.01 -1.51 3.22
C PHE A 2 -2.57 -1.21 3.62
N VAL A 3 -2.20 -1.52 4.86
CA VAL A 3 -0.81 -1.43 5.33
C VAL A 3 -0.26 -2.84 5.40
N LEU A 4 0.78 -3.11 4.59
CA LEU A 4 1.53 -4.36 4.67
C LEU A 4 2.65 -4.19 5.69
N CYS A 5 2.58 -4.89 6.82
CA CYS A 5 3.69 -4.93 7.76
C CYS A 5 4.55 -6.16 7.44
N SER A 6 5.77 -5.93 6.95
CA SER A 6 6.78 -6.98 6.80
C SER A 6 7.74 -6.90 7.98
N LEU A 7 7.76 -7.95 8.80
CA LEU A 7 8.67 -8.04 9.94
C LEU A 7 9.64 -9.18 9.68
N GLY A 8 10.90 -8.83 9.41
CA GLY A 8 11.99 -9.80 9.29
C GLY A 8 12.28 -10.45 10.64
N GLY A 9 12.27 -11.78 10.69
CA GLY A 9 12.80 -12.60 11.78
C GLY A 9 13.65 -13.72 11.19
N ASN A 10 14.69 -14.13 11.92
CA ASN A 10 15.67 -15.15 11.51
C ASN A 10 14.95 -16.36 10.90
N ASN A 11 14.98 -16.48 9.58
CA ASN A 11 14.47 -17.59 8.75
C ASN A 11 12.96 -17.64 8.43
N SER A 12 12.15 -16.60 8.69
CA SER A 12 10.78 -16.54 8.13
C SER A 12 10.27 -15.09 7.98
N PHE A 13 9.83 -14.73 6.78
CA PHE A 13 9.09 -13.48 6.54
C PHE A 13 7.62 -13.69 6.92
N PHE A 14 7.16 -13.02 7.98
CA PHE A 14 5.74 -12.94 8.29
C PHE A 14 5.18 -11.66 7.68
N VAL A 15 4.16 -11.81 6.83
CA VAL A 15 3.42 -10.69 6.25
C VAL A 15 2.05 -10.66 6.90
N GLN A 16 1.73 -9.55 7.57
CA GLN A 16 0.39 -9.30 8.06
C GLN A 16 -0.21 -8.11 7.28
N ALA A 17 -1.37 -8.34 6.68
CA ALA A 17 -2.15 -7.29 6.04
C ALA A 17 -3.12 -6.70 7.05
N ILE A 18 -3.07 -5.38 7.23
CA ILE A 18 -3.93 -4.65 8.16
C ILE A 18 -4.72 -3.64 7.34
N GLN A 19 -6.04 -3.70 7.47
CA GLN A 19 -6.92 -2.72 6.87
C GLN A 19 -7.17 -1.60 7.86
N VAL A 20 -6.91 -0.37 7.43
CA VAL A 20 -7.18 0.83 8.21
C VAL A 20 -8.23 1.67 7.50
N HIS A 21 -9.31 1.97 8.21
CA HIS A 21 -10.44 2.76 7.74
C HIS A 21 -10.26 4.23 8.13
N ASP A 22 -10.95 5.12 7.40
CA ASP A 22 -11.14 6.53 7.76
C ASP A 22 -9.85 7.33 8.03
N ILE A 23 -8.73 6.93 7.40
CA ILE A 23 -7.45 7.66 7.47
C ILE A 23 -7.48 8.97 6.71
N PHE A 24 -8.26 9.04 5.63
CA PHE A 24 -8.34 10.20 4.75
C PHE A 24 -9.74 10.79 4.82
N THR A 25 -9.81 12.12 4.79
CA THR A 25 -11.07 12.83 4.57
C THR A 25 -11.62 12.55 3.17
N SER A 26 -12.89 12.89 2.93
CA SER A 26 -13.49 12.78 1.61
C SER A 26 -12.73 13.60 0.55
N VAL A 27 -12.20 14.77 0.95
CA VAL A 27 -11.46 15.66 0.05
C VAL A 27 -10.11 15.06 -0.33
N GLU A 28 -9.35 14.58 0.65
CA GLU A 28 -8.05 13.92 0.41
C GLU A 28 -8.23 12.64 -0.41
N SER A 29 -9.24 11.84 -0.09
CA SER A 29 -9.55 10.62 -0.84
C SER A 29 -9.81 10.93 -2.32
N LYS A 30 -10.59 11.97 -2.64
CA LYS A 30 -10.83 12.41 -4.01
C LYS A 30 -9.56 12.91 -4.69
N ALA A 31 -8.68 13.60 -3.96
CA ALA A 31 -7.39 14.04 -4.49
C ALA A 31 -6.48 12.85 -4.83
N PHE A 32 -6.41 11.84 -3.96
CA PHE A 32 -5.67 10.60 -4.23
C PHE A 32 -6.22 9.85 -5.44
N VAL A 33 -7.55 9.74 -5.57
CA VAL A 33 -8.19 9.10 -6.73
C VAL A 33 -7.80 9.83 -8.01
N LYS A 34 -7.97 11.15 -8.07
CA LYS A 34 -7.59 11.94 -9.26
C LYS A 34 -6.10 11.82 -9.60
N ALA A 35 -5.24 11.84 -8.58
CA ALA A 35 -3.81 11.68 -8.78
C ALA A 35 -3.48 10.30 -9.36
N ALA A 36 -4.04 9.22 -8.80
CA ALA A 36 -3.85 7.85 -9.29
C ALA A 36 -4.41 7.67 -10.72
N GLU A 37 -5.59 8.22 -11.01
CA GLU A 37 -6.17 8.22 -12.36
C GLU A 37 -5.29 8.97 -13.37
N SER A 38 -4.73 10.12 -12.98
CA SER A 38 -3.86 10.91 -13.85
C SER A 38 -2.51 10.25 -14.13
N LEU A 39 -2.01 9.43 -13.21
CA LEU A 39 -0.84 8.59 -13.41
C LEU A 39 -1.11 7.46 -14.41
N GLY A 40 -2.39 7.15 -14.63
CA GLY A 40 -2.84 6.01 -15.40
C GLY A 40 -2.68 4.71 -14.62
N PHE A 41 -3.75 3.93 -14.54
CA PHE A 41 -3.65 2.52 -14.18
C PHE A 41 -3.10 1.77 -15.40
N ALA A 42 -1.81 1.94 -15.66
CA ALA A 42 -1.10 1.22 -16.70
C ALA A 42 -0.73 -0.17 -16.17
N HIS A 43 -0.85 -1.18 -17.03
CA HIS A 43 -0.47 -2.55 -16.73
C HIS A 43 0.98 -2.62 -16.19
N GLN A 44 1.12 -2.90 -14.89
CA GLN A 44 2.41 -3.16 -14.23
C GLN A 44 2.59 -4.68 -14.07
N GLY A 45 2.66 -5.39 -15.20
CA GLY A 45 2.90 -6.83 -15.28
C GLY A 45 4.26 -7.17 -15.89
N SER A 46 4.89 -8.23 -15.39
CA SER A 46 6.11 -8.83 -15.95
C SER A 46 5.83 -9.44 -17.31
N LEU A 47 6.66 -9.15 -18.34
CA LEU A 47 6.83 -9.83 -19.65
C LEU A 47 5.61 -10.43 -20.38
N GLY A 48 4.38 -10.12 -19.98
CA GLY A 48 3.17 -10.82 -20.41
C GLY A 48 3.07 -12.25 -19.84
N PRO A 49 1.86 -12.83 -19.79
CA PRO A 49 1.69 -14.25 -19.47
C PRO A 49 2.39 -15.12 -20.52
N THR A 50 3.00 -16.21 -20.08
CA THR A 50 3.52 -17.24 -21.00
C THR A 50 2.34 -17.86 -21.76
N LYS A 51 2.55 -18.33 -22.99
CA LYS A 51 1.47 -18.96 -23.80
C LYS A 51 0.81 -20.09 -23.01
N GLY A 52 -0.45 -19.88 -22.59
CA GLY A 52 -1.23 -20.84 -21.79
C GLY A 52 -1.52 -20.41 -20.34
N GLU A 53 -0.94 -19.31 -19.86
CA GLU A 53 -1.25 -18.74 -18.56
C GLU A 53 -2.41 -17.75 -18.63
N ALA A 54 -3.21 -17.69 -17.56
CA ALA A 54 -4.26 -16.69 -17.42
C ALA A 54 -3.64 -15.28 -17.34
N TYR A 55 -4.15 -14.36 -18.17
CA TYR A 55 -3.80 -12.95 -18.07
C TYR A 55 -4.26 -12.41 -16.71
N LYS A 56 -3.32 -11.91 -15.90
CA LYS A 56 -3.59 -11.40 -14.57
C LYS A 56 -3.28 -9.91 -14.55
N ASP A 57 -4.31 -9.09 -14.77
CA ASP A 57 -4.25 -7.67 -14.45
C ASP A 57 -4.62 -7.46 -12.98
N ASN A 58 -3.95 -6.53 -12.32
CA ASN A 58 -4.27 -6.19 -10.93
C ASN A 58 -4.74 -4.73 -10.79
N ASP A 59 -5.03 -4.03 -11.91
CA ASP A 59 -5.54 -2.65 -11.97
C ASP A 59 -4.91 -1.74 -10.92
N ARG A 60 -3.57 -1.75 -10.90
CA ARG A 60 -2.77 -1.08 -9.87
C ARG A 60 -1.81 -0.09 -10.48
N VAL A 61 -1.61 1.02 -9.78
CA VAL A 61 -0.47 1.90 -9.98
C VAL A 61 0.38 1.89 -8.71
N SER A 62 1.70 1.75 -8.88
CA SER A 62 2.65 1.76 -7.76
C SER A 62 3.54 2.99 -7.90
N VAL A 63 3.69 3.74 -6.81
CA VAL A 63 4.60 4.88 -6.72
C VAL A 63 5.64 4.58 -5.65
N ASN A 64 6.89 4.92 -5.94
CA ASN A 64 7.96 4.87 -4.94
C ASN A 64 8.25 6.30 -4.48
N ASP A 65 7.54 6.73 -3.43
CA ASP A 65 7.58 8.10 -2.94
C ASP A 65 7.79 8.10 -1.40
N PRO A 66 9.04 8.29 -0.94
CA PRO A 66 9.34 8.33 0.50
C PRO A 66 8.74 9.56 1.20
N VAL A 67 8.54 10.66 0.48
CA VAL A 67 7.95 11.89 1.04
C VAL A 67 6.48 11.67 1.31
N LEU A 68 5.74 11.11 0.33
CA LEU A 68 4.34 10.73 0.50
C LEU A 68 4.18 9.70 1.61
N ALA A 69 5.01 8.66 1.64
CA ALA A 69 4.93 7.62 2.66
C ALA A 69 5.17 8.16 4.07
N ASN A 70 6.17 9.04 4.24
CA ASN A 70 6.39 9.71 5.52
C ASN A 70 5.23 10.65 5.88
N THR A 71 4.68 11.37 4.91
CA THR A 71 3.54 12.28 5.12
C THR A 71 2.31 11.53 5.63
N ILE A 72 1.97 10.39 5.02
CA ILE A 72 0.89 9.50 5.50
C ILE A 72 1.21 8.91 6.87
N TRP A 73 2.48 8.56 7.13
CA TRP A 73 2.90 8.01 8.41
C TRP A 73 2.69 9.01 9.56
N VAL A 74 3.13 10.26 9.39
CA VAL A 74 3.09 11.28 10.45
C VAL A 74 1.74 12.01 10.55
N SER A 75 0.84 11.85 9.59
CA SER A 75 -0.51 12.47 9.63
C SER A 75 -1.42 11.87 10.71
N GLY A 76 -1.03 10.74 11.32
CA GLY A 76 -1.77 10.10 12.41
C GLY A 76 -1.65 8.57 12.41
N LEU A 77 -1.19 7.98 11.31
CA LEU A 77 -0.98 6.53 11.22
C LEU A 77 0.02 6.04 12.27
N ASN A 78 1.09 6.80 12.53
CA ASN A 78 2.07 6.49 13.57
C ASN A 78 1.46 6.36 14.98
N LYS A 79 0.45 7.18 15.31
CA LYS A 79 -0.27 7.12 16.59
C LYS A 79 -1.16 5.88 16.67
N LEU A 80 -1.84 5.55 15.57
CA LEU A 80 -2.65 4.32 15.51
C LEU A 80 -1.78 3.06 15.74
N PHE A 81 -0.56 3.09 15.22
CA PHE A 81 0.36 1.96 15.30
C PHE A 81 1.33 2.00 16.48
N SER A 82 1.33 3.03 17.33
CA SER A 82 2.26 3.13 18.47
C SER A 82 2.01 2.02 19.51
N ASP A 83 0.74 1.68 19.71
CA ASP A 83 0.32 0.67 20.69
C ASP A 83 0.17 -0.72 20.05
N PHE A 84 0.24 -0.79 18.71
CA PHE A 84 0.07 -2.01 17.96
C PHE A 84 1.40 -2.77 17.83
N LYS A 85 1.48 -3.94 18.48
CA LYS A 85 2.65 -4.81 18.42
C LYS A 85 2.34 -6.07 17.62
N ILE A 86 3.14 -6.33 16.59
CA ILE A 86 3.12 -7.62 15.88
C ILE A 86 4.35 -8.39 16.31
N ARG A 87 4.14 -9.54 16.97
CA ARG A 87 5.24 -10.39 17.49
C ARG A 87 6.25 -9.60 18.34
N GLY A 88 5.76 -8.67 19.16
CA GLY A 88 6.59 -7.82 20.03
C GLY A 88 7.34 -6.68 19.33
N LYS A 89 7.22 -6.54 18.01
CA LYS A 89 7.80 -5.42 17.24
C LYS A 89 6.76 -4.34 17.00
N VAL A 90 7.22 -3.09 17.02
CA VAL A 90 6.43 -1.89 16.71
C VAL A 90 6.71 -1.43 15.29
N ALA A 91 5.71 -0.86 14.63
CA ALA A 91 5.91 -0.23 13.33
C ALA A 91 6.68 1.10 13.50
N VAL A 92 7.63 1.35 12.61
CA VAL A 92 8.51 2.55 12.65
C VAL A 92 8.32 3.48 11.47
N GLY A 93 7.51 3.09 10.49
CA GLY A 93 7.32 3.84 9.25
C GLY A 93 6.43 3.09 8.27
N LEU A 94 6.10 3.77 7.18
CA LEU A 94 5.39 3.22 6.03
C LEU A 94 6.39 2.93 4.90
N ASN A 95 6.15 1.85 4.14
CA ASN A 95 6.97 1.51 2.98
C ASN A 95 6.80 2.58 1.87
N PRO A 96 7.89 3.18 1.33
CA PRO A 96 7.83 4.13 0.23
C PRO A 96 7.13 3.64 -1.04
N ASN A 97 7.07 2.32 -1.24
CA ASN A 97 6.35 1.70 -2.36
C ASN A 97 4.84 1.61 -2.07
N ILE A 98 4.13 2.70 -2.35
CA ILE A 98 2.69 2.85 -2.17
C ILE A 98 1.96 2.33 -3.41
N ARG A 99 0.96 1.46 -3.20
CA ARG A 99 0.16 0.87 -4.27
C ARG A 99 -1.28 1.34 -4.17
N PHE A 100 -1.78 1.90 -5.24
CA PHE A 100 -3.19 2.25 -5.41
C PHE A 100 -3.86 1.16 -6.25
N TYR A 101 -5.01 0.70 -5.77
CA TYR A 101 -5.83 -0.30 -6.45
C TYR A 101 -7.14 0.34 -6.84
N GLN A 102 -7.58 0.11 -8.08
CA GLN A 102 -8.94 0.42 -8.49
C GLN A 102 -9.85 -0.75 -8.10
N LEU A 103 -10.82 -0.50 -7.23
CA LEU A 103 -11.88 -1.48 -6.97
C LEU A 103 -12.93 -1.30 -8.07
N VAL A 104 -13.04 -2.27 -8.97
CA VAL A 104 -14.16 -2.36 -9.90
C VAL A 104 -15.31 -3.04 -9.15
N GLY A 105 -16.42 -2.31 -8.99
CA GLY A 105 -17.64 -2.78 -8.34
C GLY A 105 -18.81 -2.78 -9.31
#